data_AF-A0A6I8UWQ4-F1
#
_entry.id   AF-A0A6I8UWQ4-F1
#
_cell.length_a   1.000
_cell.length_b   1.000
_cell.length_c   1.000
_cell.angle_alpha   90.00
_cell.angle_beta   90.00
_cell.angle_gamma   90.00
#
_symmetry.space_group_name_H-M   'P 1'
#
loop_
_entity.id
_entity.type
_entity.pdbx_description
1 polymer ?
#
loop_
_entity_poly.entity_id
_entity_poly.type
_entity_poly.pdbx_seq_one_letter_code
_entity_poly.pdbx_strand_id
1 'polypeptide(L)'
;MANTISLMSNVIRNVVSKNRIRYKGERFDLDLTYIYDNIIAMGYPSPDKLERMYRNCQEDVLKFLDEKHGDHYKIYNLCLERIYDSNKFHGRVAIFPFEDHNPPTIELIQKFCKDVDSWLKEDVLNVVAVHCKAGKGRTGTMICAYLLYSGLQKSADEALAWYDEKRTKDGKGVTIPSQRRYVQYFSNLVCSSVPYSKKMFKVCEIRFSESSLLKNLGTVKCKVFVLQDSTTENVKEHSSKKWTVDFQESCVLNINPSLSVAGDIKFEFEQKSSEKVIFHFWLNTFFVQNSSVCESDGTLLKCTYTLKKSEIDGVHKDRKHKSFSEDFKISILFEGEACFNDETKSKKQPKAALENQDISTKIQYDTTTNLKNVSTASKRKQPNNIPLASNLNNDSTGMDLKKIHTFKPPSITKSNLTTWENGEINITSDTRSINDNKHINYDSYITYKQSSPKDGEEDWESGESTRL
;
A
#
# COMPACT_ATOMS: atom_id res chain seq x y z
N MET A 1 -34.75 22.11 21.17
CA MET A 1 -33.36 22.47 20.81
C MET A 1 -32.46 21.25 20.64
N ALA A 2 -32.17 20.45 21.68
CA ALA A 2 -31.22 19.31 21.58
C ALA A 2 -31.45 18.38 20.38
N ASN A 3 -32.69 17.90 20.17
CA ASN A 3 -33.03 17.01 19.05
C ASN A 3 -32.76 17.65 17.68
N THR A 4 -33.02 18.96 17.53
CA THR A 4 -32.77 19.72 16.30
C THR A 4 -31.28 19.80 15.99
N ILE A 5 -30.45 20.07 17.00
CA ILE A 5 -28.97 20.13 16.89
C ILE A 5 -28.41 18.74 16.54
N SER A 6 -28.93 17.68 17.16
CA SER A 6 -28.59 16.29 16.83
C SER A 6 -28.92 15.95 15.37
N LEU A 7 -30.12 16.31 14.89
CA LEU A 7 -30.54 16.08 13.51
C LEU A 7 -29.66 16.83 12.51
N MET A 8 -29.38 18.11 12.75
CA MET A 8 -28.49 18.93 11.91
C MET A 8 -27.05 18.40 11.89
N SER A 9 -26.50 18.04 13.06
CA SER A 9 -25.17 17.41 13.18
C SER A 9 -25.10 16.12 12.36
N ASN A 10 -26.12 15.27 12.41
CA ASN A 10 -26.16 14.03 11.63
C ASN A 10 -26.27 14.30 10.12
N VAL A 11 -27.01 15.32 9.67
CA VAL A 11 -27.02 15.72 8.25
C VAL A 11 -25.62 16.16 7.81
N ILE A 12 -24.98 17.07 8.55
CA ILE A 12 -23.62 17.58 8.24
C ILE A 12 -22.58 16.44 8.24
N ARG A 13 -22.64 15.52 9.22
CA ARG A 13 -21.78 14.32 9.28
C ARG A 13 -21.94 13.41 8.07
N ASN A 14 -23.16 13.22 7.54
CA ASN A 14 -23.39 12.43 6.34
C ASN A 14 -22.84 13.15 5.09
N VAL A 15 -23.04 14.47 4.97
CA VAL A 15 -22.47 15.29 3.86
C VAL A 15 -20.94 15.24 3.87
N VAL A 16 -20.29 15.42 5.02
CA VAL A 16 -18.81 15.42 5.12
C VAL A 16 -18.21 14.01 5.06
N SER A 17 -19.00 12.94 5.28
CA SER A 17 -18.60 11.59 4.85
C SER A 17 -18.62 11.39 3.33
N LYS A 18 -19.44 12.14 2.58
CA LYS A 18 -19.77 11.86 1.17
C LYS A 18 -20.02 10.34 0.98
N ASN A 19 -19.21 9.68 0.16
CA ASN A 19 -19.34 8.26 -0.19
C ASN A 19 -18.64 7.28 0.77
N ARG A 20 -18.05 7.73 1.89
CA ARG A 20 -17.38 6.83 2.85
C ARG A 20 -18.38 5.95 3.60
N ILE A 21 -18.01 4.69 3.82
CA ILE A 21 -18.80 3.73 4.58
C ILE A 21 -18.60 4.00 6.07
N ARG A 22 -19.70 4.23 6.80
CA ARG A 22 -19.71 4.59 8.22
C ARG A 22 -20.15 3.40 9.07
N TYR A 23 -19.53 3.22 10.23
CA TYR A 23 -20.06 2.34 11.27
C TYR A 23 -21.34 2.96 11.83
N LYS A 24 -22.45 2.24 11.76
CA LYS A 24 -23.74 2.63 12.33
C LYS A 24 -24.30 1.49 13.17
N GLY A 25 -24.04 1.53 14.47
CA GLY A 25 -24.65 0.67 15.48
C GLY A 25 -25.56 1.49 16.41
N GLU A 26 -26.32 0.81 17.26
CA GLU A 26 -27.34 1.42 18.14
C GLU A 26 -26.85 2.60 18.99
N ARG A 27 -25.55 2.63 19.32
CA ARG A 27 -24.90 3.64 20.18
C ARG A 27 -23.89 4.54 19.45
N PHE A 28 -23.50 4.21 18.21
CA PHE A 28 -22.36 4.83 17.53
C PHE A 28 -22.64 5.05 16.03
N ASP A 29 -22.54 6.30 15.57
CA ASP A 29 -22.45 6.67 14.14
C ASP A 29 -21.09 7.34 13.89
N LEU A 30 -20.11 6.54 13.44
CA LEU A 30 -18.72 6.95 13.26
C LEU A 30 -18.28 6.81 11.79
N ASP A 31 -17.47 7.76 11.32
CA ASP A 31 -16.69 7.64 10.08
C ASP A 31 -15.51 6.68 10.33
N LEU A 32 -15.84 5.40 10.41
CA LEU A 32 -15.00 4.28 10.81
C LEU A 32 -15.44 3.04 10.02
N THR A 33 -14.49 2.22 9.58
CA THR A 33 -14.77 1.00 8.81
C THR A 33 -13.74 -0.08 9.09
N TYR A 34 -14.18 -1.32 9.26
CA TYR A 34 -13.30 -2.49 9.28
C TYR A 34 -12.94 -2.85 7.81
N ILE A 35 -11.66 -2.81 7.48
CA ILE A 35 -11.11 -3.29 6.20
C ILE A 35 -10.85 -4.80 6.30
N TYR A 36 -10.43 -5.25 7.49
CA TYR A 36 -10.49 -6.61 8.02
C TYR A 36 -10.91 -6.51 9.50
N ASP A 37 -11.27 -7.62 10.13
CA ASP A 37 -11.78 -7.67 11.51
C ASP A 37 -10.82 -7.02 12.53
N ASN A 38 -9.50 -7.07 12.28
CA ASN A 38 -8.46 -6.44 13.08
C ASN A 38 -7.79 -5.20 12.44
N ILE A 39 -8.30 -4.70 11.31
CA ILE A 39 -7.74 -3.53 10.60
C ILE A 39 -8.85 -2.49 10.35
N ILE A 40 -8.86 -1.43 11.14
CA ILE A 40 -9.83 -0.33 11.06
C ILE A 40 -9.21 0.86 10.29
N ALA A 41 -9.98 1.41 9.35
CA ALA A 41 -9.76 2.71 8.74
C ALA A 41 -10.78 3.73 9.28
N MET A 42 -10.33 4.91 9.74
CA MET A 42 -11.25 5.94 10.27
C MET A 42 -10.88 7.37 9.89
N GLY A 43 -11.85 8.27 10.00
CA GLY A 43 -11.65 9.73 9.97
C GLY A 43 -11.11 10.25 11.31
N TYR A 44 -10.48 11.42 11.28
CA TYR A 44 -9.81 12.04 12.43
C TYR A 44 -10.69 12.10 13.69
N PRO A 45 -10.23 11.57 14.84
CA PRO A 45 -10.91 11.70 16.13
C PRO A 45 -10.65 13.11 16.68
N SER A 46 -11.61 14.03 16.50
CA SER A 46 -11.39 15.43 16.86
C SER A 46 -11.73 15.72 18.33
N PRO A 47 -10.81 16.36 19.09
CA PRO A 47 -11.13 16.89 20.41
C PRO A 47 -12.08 18.09 20.33
N ASP A 48 -12.04 18.85 19.24
CA ASP A 48 -12.62 20.18 19.15
C ASP A 48 -14.15 20.14 19.09
N LYS A 49 -14.80 20.78 20.07
CA LYS A 49 -16.26 20.74 20.24
C LYS A 49 -17.05 21.20 19.01
N LEU A 50 -16.48 22.09 18.21
CA LEU A 50 -17.05 22.55 16.93
C LEU A 50 -16.87 21.53 15.81
N GLU A 51 -15.70 20.89 15.69
CA GLU A 51 -15.46 19.87 14.66
C GLU A 51 -16.28 18.60 14.85
N ARG A 52 -16.72 18.29 16.08
CA ARG A 52 -17.61 17.14 16.38
C ARG A 52 -18.93 17.17 15.58
N MET A 53 -19.30 18.31 15.01
CA MET A 53 -20.45 18.45 14.08
C MET A 53 -20.20 17.81 12.70
N TYR A 54 -18.96 17.45 12.35
CA TYR A 54 -18.62 16.87 11.04
C TYR A 54 -17.50 15.82 11.05
N ARG A 55 -16.65 15.78 12.09
CA ARG A 55 -15.65 14.73 12.37
C ARG A 55 -16.20 13.70 13.35
N ASN A 56 -15.41 12.64 13.56
CA ASN A 56 -15.57 11.76 14.70
C ASN A 56 -15.30 12.54 15.99
N CYS A 57 -16.12 12.33 17.01
CA CYS A 57 -15.92 12.85 18.35
C CYS A 57 -14.87 11.97 19.06
N GLN A 58 -13.79 12.56 19.60
CA GLN A 58 -12.69 11.78 20.19
C GLN A 58 -13.19 10.85 21.31
N GLU A 59 -14.06 11.31 22.19
CA GLU A 59 -14.60 10.53 23.30
C GLU A 59 -15.56 9.42 22.85
N ASP A 60 -16.19 9.55 21.68
CA ASP A 60 -17.06 8.49 21.14
C ASP A 60 -16.24 7.44 20.38
N VAL A 61 -15.08 7.82 19.81
CA VAL A 61 -14.07 6.86 19.29
C VAL A 61 -13.40 6.11 20.45
N LEU A 62 -13.05 6.80 21.54
CA LEU A 62 -12.50 6.16 22.74
C LEU A 62 -13.46 5.10 23.30
N LYS A 63 -14.71 5.49 23.59
CA LYS A 63 -15.73 4.54 24.06
C LYS A 63 -15.94 3.39 23.09
N PHE A 64 -15.95 3.65 21.78
CA PHE A 64 -16.11 2.60 20.78
C PHE A 64 -14.97 1.57 20.82
N LEU A 65 -13.72 2.03 20.95
CA LEU A 65 -12.55 1.16 21.00
C LEU A 65 -12.47 0.42 22.36
N ASP A 66 -12.70 1.10 23.47
CA ASP A 66 -12.75 0.51 24.82
C ASP A 66 -13.91 -0.52 24.94
N GLU A 67 -15.13 -0.21 24.45
CA GLU A 67 -16.30 -1.13 24.48
C GLU A 67 -16.18 -2.33 23.53
N LYS A 68 -15.30 -2.28 22.51
CA LYS A 68 -15.17 -3.35 21.51
C LYS A 68 -13.91 -4.19 21.65
N HIS A 69 -12.79 -3.58 22.03
CA HIS A 69 -11.46 -4.19 22.02
C HIS A 69 -10.76 -4.10 23.38
N GLY A 70 -11.27 -3.32 24.34
CA GLY A 70 -10.63 -3.12 25.63
C GLY A 70 -9.21 -2.57 25.47
N ASP A 71 -8.21 -3.31 25.94
CA ASP A 71 -6.80 -2.94 25.79
C ASP A 71 -6.14 -3.39 24.47
N HIS A 72 -6.85 -4.20 23.67
CA HIS A 72 -6.36 -4.80 22.42
C HIS A 72 -6.47 -3.86 21.19
N TYR A 73 -6.24 -2.55 21.34
CA TYR A 73 -6.18 -1.64 20.18
C TYR A 73 -4.99 -0.67 20.20
N LYS A 74 -4.42 -0.39 19.02
CA LYS A 74 -3.39 0.64 18.81
C LYS A 74 -3.79 1.56 17.64
N ILE A 75 -3.68 2.87 17.86
CA ILE A 75 -4.10 3.92 16.91
C ILE A 75 -2.88 4.41 16.13
N TYR A 76 -3.06 4.67 14.83
CA TYR A 76 -2.01 5.18 13.95
C TYR A 76 -2.43 6.50 13.33
N ASN A 77 -1.80 7.59 13.78
CA ASN A 77 -2.02 8.93 13.25
C ASN A 77 -1.09 9.21 12.07
N LEU A 78 -1.66 9.41 10.88
CA LEU A 78 -0.93 9.77 9.66
C LEU A 78 -0.91 11.28 9.38
N CYS A 79 -1.50 12.10 10.25
CA CYS A 79 -1.53 13.55 10.07
C CYS A 79 -0.19 14.19 10.46
N LEU A 80 0.47 14.82 9.49
CA LEU A 80 1.55 15.78 9.74
C LEU A 80 1.01 17.11 10.33
N GLU A 81 -0.21 17.47 9.94
CA GLU A 81 -0.83 18.76 10.25
C GLU A 81 -1.61 18.78 11.58
N ARG A 82 -1.80 17.64 12.24
CA ARG A 82 -2.70 17.47 13.39
C ARG A 82 -2.23 16.38 14.37
N ILE A 83 -2.05 16.77 15.62
CA ILE A 83 -1.68 15.91 16.75
C ILE A 83 -2.70 16.13 17.87
N TYR A 84 -2.98 15.09 18.65
CA TYR A 84 -3.80 15.13 19.87
C TYR A 84 -3.08 14.38 21.00
N ASP A 85 -3.49 14.65 22.24
CA ASP A 85 -2.95 13.98 23.43
C ASP A 85 -3.18 12.44 23.36
N SER A 86 -2.10 11.68 23.29
CA SER A 86 -2.12 10.20 23.22
C SER A 86 -2.60 9.56 24.52
N ASN A 87 -2.50 10.25 25.66
CA ASN A 87 -3.02 9.76 26.94
C ASN A 87 -4.56 9.65 26.94
N LYS A 88 -5.26 10.33 26.01
CA LYS A 88 -6.70 10.14 25.78
C LYS A 88 -7.07 8.78 25.20
N PHE A 89 -6.10 8.03 24.71
CA PHE A 89 -6.25 6.65 24.25
C PHE A 89 -5.26 5.74 24.98
N HIS A 90 -5.08 5.96 26.29
CA HIS A 90 -4.26 5.14 27.19
C HIS A 90 -2.79 5.01 26.74
N GLY A 91 -2.27 6.00 26.00
CA GLY A 91 -0.92 5.98 25.42
C GLY A 91 -0.78 5.15 24.13
N ARG A 92 -1.83 4.42 23.70
CA ARG A 92 -1.81 3.49 22.56
C ARG A 92 -1.92 4.17 21.20
N VAL A 93 -1.10 5.20 20.96
CA VAL A 93 -1.08 6.00 19.71
C VAL A 93 0.35 6.09 19.16
N ALA A 94 0.55 5.60 17.94
CA ALA A 94 1.77 5.80 17.16
C ALA A 94 1.54 6.85 16.06
N ILE A 95 2.60 7.56 15.65
CA ILE A 95 2.52 8.68 14.70
C ILE A 95 3.45 8.39 13.52
N PHE A 96 2.88 8.33 12.31
CA PHE A 96 3.60 8.09 11.05
C PHE A 96 3.20 9.18 10.04
N PRO A 97 3.69 10.42 10.23
CA PRO A 97 3.07 11.61 9.66
C PRO A 97 3.57 11.90 8.23
N PHE A 98 2.64 12.21 7.32
CA PHE A 98 2.99 12.75 5.99
C PHE A 98 1.94 13.73 5.46
N GLU A 99 2.36 14.57 4.51
CA GLU A 99 1.56 15.69 3.97
C GLU A 99 0.24 15.20 3.32
N ASP A 100 -0.85 15.94 3.51
CA ASP A 100 -2.14 15.59 2.89
C ASP A 100 -2.03 15.60 1.35
N HIS A 101 -2.79 14.72 0.69
CA HIS A 101 -2.79 14.52 -0.77
C HIS A 101 -1.46 14.05 -1.40
N ASN A 102 -0.38 13.87 -0.63
CA ASN A 102 0.90 13.33 -1.10
C ASN A 102 1.06 11.84 -0.67
N PRO A 103 2.01 11.07 -1.26
CA PRO A 103 2.41 9.77 -0.74
C PRO A 103 3.34 9.90 0.50
N PRO A 104 3.52 8.83 1.28
CA PRO A 104 4.58 8.71 2.28
C PRO A 104 5.94 8.41 1.61
N THR A 105 7.06 8.49 2.34
CA THR A 105 8.34 7.92 1.87
C THR A 105 8.30 6.38 1.92
N ILE A 106 9.15 5.72 1.12
CA ILE A 106 9.23 4.25 1.14
C ILE A 106 9.70 3.74 2.52
N GLU A 107 10.63 4.44 3.15
CA GLU A 107 11.07 4.13 4.52
C GLU A 107 9.95 4.27 5.56
N LEU A 108 9.08 5.28 5.44
CA LEU A 108 7.93 5.46 6.35
C LEU A 108 6.92 4.31 6.20
N ILE A 109 6.69 3.82 4.98
CA ILE A 109 5.87 2.62 4.75
C ILE A 109 6.51 1.41 5.45
N GLN A 110 7.81 1.15 5.24
CA GLN A 110 8.51 0.03 5.87
C GLN A 110 8.44 0.07 7.41
N LYS A 111 8.62 1.26 8.02
CA LYS A 111 8.52 1.45 9.47
C LYS A 111 7.10 1.19 9.98
N PHE A 112 6.09 1.74 9.30
CA PHE A 112 4.67 1.52 9.64
C PHE A 112 4.27 0.05 9.56
N CYS A 113 4.59 -0.63 8.46
CA CYS A 113 4.22 -2.03 8.27
C CYS A 113 4.83 -2.94 9.35
N LYS A 114 6.09 -2.68 9.76
CA LYS A 114 6.76 -3.42 10.85
C LYS A 114 6.11 -3.21 12.22
N ASP A 115 5.74 -1.97 12.55
CA ASP A 115 5.10 -1.66 13.84
C ASP A 115 3.68 -2.26 13.93
N VAL A 116 2.90 -2.17 12.84
CA VAL A 116 1.57 -2.82 12.73
C VAL A 116 1.69 -4.35 12.82
N ASP A 117 2.67 -4.93 12.14
CA ASP A 117 2.91 -6.39 12.13
C ASP A 117 3.33 -6.93 13.49
N SER A 118 4.13 -6.19 14.26
CA SER A 118 4.46 -6.53 15.65
C SER A 118 3.19 -6.56 16.51
N TRP A 119 2.46 -5.45 16.53
CA TRP A 119 1.26 -5.29 17.37
C TRP A 119 0.19 -6.36 17.06
N LEU A 120 -0.04 -6.67 15.79
CA LEU A 120 -1.01 -7.70 15.38
C LEU A 120 -0.51 -9.15 15.56
N LYS A 121 0.73 -9.36 16.00
CA LYS A 121 1.31 -10.67 16.36
C LYS A 121 1.50 -10.85 17.87
N GLU A 122 1.45 -9.77 18.65
CA GLU A 122 1.55 -9.81 20.11
C GLU A 122 0.34 -10.48 20.78
N ASP A 123 -0.88 -10.27 20.25
CA ASP A 123 -2.09 -11.02 20.62
C ASP A 123 -3.02 -11.20 19.39
N VAL A 124 -3.74 -12.31 19.31
CA VAL A 124 -4.74 -12.59 18.26
C VAL A 124 -5.99 -11.71 18.36
N LEU A 125 -6.22 -11.09 19.52
CA LEU A 125 -7.29 -10.10 19.74
C LEU A 125 -6.89 -8.68 19.33
N ASN A 126 -5.60 -8.42 19.04
CA ASN A 126 -5.12 -7.07 18.76
C ASN A 126 -5.67 -6.50 17.45
N VAL A 127 -6.05 -5.21 17.49
CA VAL A 127 -6.64 -4.45 16.39
C VAL A 127 -5.82 -3.18 16.16
N VAL A 128 -5.71 -2.73 14.89
CA VAL A 128 -5.15 -1.41 14.55
C VAL A 128 -6.22 -0.46 14.02
N ALA A 129 -6.16 0.80 14.45
CA ALA A 129 -7.05 1.87 13.98
C ALA A 129 -6.26 2.99 13.30
N VAL A 130 -6.19 2.93 11.97
CA VAL A 130 -5.39 3.84 11.14
C VAL A 130 -6.24 5.01 10.67
N HIS A 131 -5.74 6.24 10.83
CA HIS A 131 -6.46 7.44 10.43
C HIS A 131 -5.57 8.53 9.84
N CYS A 132 -6.17 9.38 9.02
CA CYS A 132 -5.64 10.70 8.67
C CYS A 132 -6.74 11.74 8.96
N LYS A 133 -6.78 12.87 8.24
CA LYS A 133 -7.88 13.83 8.30
C LYS A 133 -9.25 13.19 7.98
N ALA A 134 -9.35 12.49 6.83
CA ALA A 134 -10.61 11.95 6.31
C ALA A 134 -10.69 10.41 6.25
N GLY A 135 -9.62 9.68 6.59
CA GLY A 135 -9.59 8.22 6.44
C GLY A 135 -9.82 7.76 4.99
N LYS A 136 -9.21 8.46 4.01
CA LYS A 136 -9.36 8.23 2.57
C LYS A 136 -8.00 7.85 1.97
N GLY A 137 -7.33 8.74 1.23
CA GLY A 137 -6.09 8.47 0.48
C GLY A 137 -4.89 8.04 1.33
N ARG A 138 -4.44 8.89 2.28
CA ARG A 138 -3.29 8.59 3.17
C ARG A 138 -3.48 7.25 3.93
N THR A 139 -4.65 7.08 4.56
CA THR A 139 -5.02 5.84 5.28
C THR A 139 -5.03 4.61 4.38
N GLY A 140 -5.59 4.71 3.17
CA GLY A 140 -5.58 3.61 2.21
C GLY A 140 -4.19 3.27 1.71
N THR A 141 -3.34 4.27 1.46
CA THR A 141 -1.95 4.05 1.04
C THR A 141 -1.20 3.18 2.04
N MET A 142 -1.31 3.49 3.34
CA MET A 142 -0.65 2.76 4.42
C MET A 142 -1.30 1.39 4.68
N ILE A 143 -2.63 1.30 4.68
CA ILE A 143 -3.33 0.01 4.86
C ILE A 143 -3.03 -0.93 3.69
N CYS A 144 -3.16 -0.50 2.43
CA CYS A 144 -2.85 -1.34 1.28
C CYS A 144 -1.41 -1.84 1.29
N ALA A 145 -0.45 -1.00 1.69
CA ALA A 145 0.93 -1.43 1.89
C ALA A 145 1.05 -2.51 2.97
N TYR A 146 0.36 -2.38 4.11
CA TYR A 146 0.35 -3.44 5.12
C TYR A 146 -0.36 -4.73 4.66
N LEU A 147 -1.43 -4.64 3.86
CA LEU A 147 -2.09 -5.82 3.27
C LEU A 147 -1.15 -6.61 2.35
N LEU A 148 -0.23 -5.93 1.66
CA LEU A 148 0.84 -6.55 0.87
C LEU A 148 1.93 -7.14 1.77
N TYR A 149 2.42 -6.37 2.75
CA TYR A 149 3.46 -6.80 3.70
C TYR A 149 3.08 -8.08 4.46
N SER A 150 1.82 -8.18 4.89
CA SER A 150 1.26 -9.32 5.63
C SER A 150 0.85 -10.50 4.73
N GLY A 151 0.88 -10.34 3.40
CA GLY A 151 0.41 -11.34 2.44
C GLY A 151 -1.11 -11.55 2.41
N LEU A 152 -1.89 -10.65 3.02
CA LEU A 152 -3.36 -10.65 2.96
C LEU A 152 -3.89 -10.33 1.55
N GLN A 153 -3.10 -9.63 0.73
CA GLN A 153 -3.34 -9.31 -0.67
C GLN A 153 -2.04 -9.55 -1.47
N LYS A 154 -2.12 -9.99 -2.73
CA LYS A 154 -0.94 -10.46 -3.49
C LYS A 154 -0.39 -9.42 -4.46
N SER A 155 -1.19 -8.42 -4.82
CA SER A 155 -0.83 -7.36 -5.76
C SER A 155 -1.41 -6.01 -5.34
N ALA A 156 -0.73 -4.93 -5.74
CA ALA A 156 -1.16 -3.57 -5.44
C ALA A 156 -2.60 -3.28 -5.90
N ASP A 157 -3.02 -3.78 -7.06
CA ASP A 157 -4.37 -3.52 -7.58
C ASP A 157 -5.45 -4.30 -6.82
N GLU A 158 -5.19 -5.53 -6.35
CA GLU A 158 -6.09 -6.23 -5.41
C GLU A 158 -6.21 -5.47 -4.08
N ALA A 159 -5.07 -5.04 -3.50
CA ALA A 159 -5.06 -4.32 -2.23
C ALA A 159 -5.79 -2.97 -2.32
N LEU A 160 -5.56 -2.22 -3.40
CA LEU A 160 -6.25 -0.97 -3.69
C LEU A 160 -7.76 -1.20 -3.91
N ALA A 161 -8.14 -2.18 -4.73
CA ALA A 161 -9.55 -2.50 -4.99
C ALA A 161 -10.28 -2.95 -3.70
N TRP A 162 -9.65 -3.77 -2.85
CA TRP A 162 -10.21 -4.18 -1.57
C TRP A 162 -10.45 -2.99 -0.65
N TYR A 163 -9.47 -2.09 -0.48
CA TYR A 163 -9.66 -0.90 0.33
C TYR A 163 -10.70 0.06 -0.27
N ASP A 164 -10.69 0.25 -1.59
CA ASP A 164 -11.64 1.09 -2.31
C ASP A 164 -13.09 0.59 -2.11
N GLU A 165 -13.33 -0.72 -2.21
CA GLU A 165 -14.62 -1.37 -1.90
C GLU A 165 -15.01 -1.25 -0.42
N LYS A 166 -14.13 -1.69 0.50
CA LYS A 166 -14.46 -1.72 1.93
C LYS A 166 -14.69 -0.33 2.52
N ARG A 167 -13.97 0.70 2.03
CA ARG A 167 -14.02 2.05 2.61
C ARG A 167 -15.03 2.98 1.93
N THR A 168 -15.37 2.77 0.65
CA THR A 168 -16.17 3.73 -0.14
C THR A 168 -17.25 3.10 -1.01
N LYS A 169 -18.44 3.71 -1.00
CA LYS A 169 -19.60 3.28 -1.81
C LYS A 169 -19.41 3.48 -3.31
N ASP A 170 -18.50 4.35 -3.72
CA ASP A 170 -18.23 4.71 -5.11
C ASP A 170 -16.91 4.12 -5.65
N GLY A 171 -16.22 3.27 -4.86
CA GLY A 171 -14.95 2.66 -5.26
C GLY A 171 -13.82 3.69 -5.45
N LYS A 172 -13.86 4.81 -4.70
CA LYS A 172 -12.91 5.93 -4.78
C LYS A 172 -12.15 6.14 -3.45
N GLY A 173 -11.50 5.13 -2.91
CA GLY A 173 -10.65 5.25 -1.71
C GLY A 173 -9.32 5.96 -2.01
N VAL A 174 -8.37 5.28 -2.65
CA VAL A 174 -7.05 5.82 -3.02
C VAL A 174 -7.07 6.27 -4.49
N THR A 175 -7.50 7.50 -4.74
CA THR A 175 -7.69 8.04 -6.09
C THR A 175 -6.47 8.79 -6.67
N ILE A 176 -5.52 9.20 -5.83
CA ILE A 176 -4.38 10.04 -6.25
C ILE A 176 -3.31 9.13 -6.90
N PRO A 177 -2.93 9.36 -8.17
CA PRO A 177 -1.97 8.51 -8.88
C PRO A 177 -0.65 8.28 -8.13
N SER A 178 -0.06 9.32 -7.54
CA SER A 178 1.17 9.16 -6.76
C SER A 178 0.97 8.29 -5.50
N GLN A 179 -0.19 8.34 -4.85
CA GLN A 179 -0.49 7.42 -3.73
C GLN A 179 -0.64 5.98 -4.21
N ARG A 180 -1.32 5.74 -5.35
CA ARG A 180 -1.42 4.39 -5.95
C ARG A 180 -0.05 3.86 -6.40
N ARG A 181 0.79 4.71 -7.00
CA ARG A 181 2.17 4.37 -7.42
C ARG A 181 3.02 3.90 -6.25
N TYR A 182 2.87 4.51 -5.07
CA TYR A 182 3.66 4.12 -3.90
C TYR A 182 3.22 2.77 -3.31
N VAL A 183 1.94 2.41 -3.44
CA VAL A 183 1.48 1.03 -3.16
C VAL A 183 2.05 0.04 -4.19
N GLN A 184 2.13 0.41 -5.47
CA GLN A 184 2.74 -0.40 -6.53
C GLN A 184 4.26 -0.58 -6.33
N TYR A 185 4.99 0.49 -6.01
CA TYR A 185 6.40 0.45 -5.60
C TYR A 185 6.60 -0.46 -4.40
N PHE A 186 5.76 -0.35 -3.36
CA PHE A 186 5.89 -1.20 -2.18
C PHE A 186 5.52 -2.67 -2.47
N SER A 187 4.53 -2.94 -3.32
CA SER A 187 4.24 -4.29 -3.82
C SER A 187 5.45 -4.89 -4.54
N ASN A 188 6.08 -4.14 -5.44
CA ASN A 188 7.29 -4.59 -6.15
C ASN A 188 8.45 -4.85 -5.19
N LEU A 189 8.60 -4.03 -4.14
CA LEU A 189 9.61 -4.21 -3.11
C LEU A 189 9.36 -5.48 -2.28
N VAL A 190 8.13 -5.71 -1.79
CA VAL A 190 7.75 -6.90 -1.00
C VAL A 190 7.85 -8.19 -1.83
N CYS A 191 7.51 -8.14 -3.12
CA CYS A 191 7.69 -9.28 -4.04
C CYS A 191 9.16 -9.51 -4.46
N SER A 192 10.10 -8.64 -4.08
CA SER A 192 11.52 -8.77 -4.41
C SER A 192 12.35 -9.15 -3.18
N SER A 193 13.37 -9.98 -3.37
CA SER A 193 14.40 -10.22 -2.34
C SER A 193 15.44 -9.10 -2.26
N VAL A 194 15.16 -7.90 -2.80
CA VAL A 194 16.13 -6.81 -2.95
C VAL A 194 15.89 -5.75 -1.86
N PRO A 195 16.86 -5.45 -0.98
CA PRO A 195 16.70 -4.38 0.00
C PRO A 195 16.62 -3.01 -0.69
N TYR A 196 15.63 -2.22 -0.29
CA TYR A 196 15.46 -0.85 -0.76
C TYR A 196 16.72 -0.01 -0.43
N SER A 197 17.19 0.74 -1.43
CA SER A 197 18.34 1.62 -1.32
C SER A 197 18.17 2.82 -2.25
N LYS A 198 18.48 4.03 -1.77
CA LYS A 198 18.37 5.24 -2.59
C LYS A 198 19.41 5.20 -3.71
N LYS A 199 18.97 5.32 -4.96
CA LYS A 199 19.86 5.31 -6.13
C LYS A 199 20.12 6.74 -6.58
N MET A 200 21.38 7.09 -6.83
CA MET A 200 21.75 8.41 -7.34
C MET A 200 21.45 8.47 -8.84
N PHE A 201 20.66 9.46 -9.26
CA PHE A 201 20.47 9.83 -10.66
C PHE A 201 20.61 11.34 -10.84
N LYS A 202 20.99 11.77 -12.03
CA LYS A 202 20.84 13.14 -12.51
C LYS A 202 19.54 13.24 -13.30
N VAL A 203 18.69 14.21 -12.99
CA VAL A 203 17.64 14.64 -13.91
C VAL A 203 18.28 15.57 -14.94
N CYS A 204 18.15 15.23 -16.22
CA CYS A 204 18.78 15.98 -17.32
C CYS A 204 17.74 16.65 -18.24
N GLU A 205 16.56 16.03 -18.44
CA GLU A 205 15.54 16.54 -19.36
C GLU A 205 14.13 16.08 -18.95
N ILE A 206 13.12 16.90 -19.23
CA ILE A 206 11.69 16.55 -19.11
C ILE A 206 10.99 16.91 -20.42
N ARG A 207 10.43 15.92 -21.11
CA ARG A 207 9.62 16.07 -22.34
C ARG A 207 8.13 15.93 -22.03
N PHE A 208 7.32 16.66 -22.76
CA PHE A 208 5.85 16.63 -22.69
C PHE A 208 5.29 16.22 -24.06
N SER A 209 4.11 15.59 -24.13
CA SER A 209 3.42 15.42 -25.42
C SER A 209 3.17 16.77 -26.08
N GLU A 210 3.55 16.91 -27.34
CA GLU A 210 3.18 18.07 -28.15
C GLU A 210 1.65 18.13 -28.31
N SER A 211 1.06 19.25 -27.93
CA SER A 211 -0.38 19.47 -28.05
C SER A 211 -0.69 20.96 -28.15
N SER A 212 -1.63 21.32 -29.02
CA SER A 212 -2.14 22.69 -29.10
C SER A 212 -2.78 23.16 -27.79
N LEU A 213 -3.34 22.24 -26.99
CA LEU A 213 -3.88 22.53 -25.67
C LEU A 213 -2.80 22.97 -24.68
N LEU A 214 -1.58 22.42 -24.79
CA LEU A 214 -0.48 22.71 -23.87
C LEU A 214 0.04 24.14 -24.05
N LYS A 215 -0.02 24.69 -25.27
CA LYS A 215 0.36 26.08 -25.59
C LYS A 215 -0.46 27.11 -24.79
N ASN A 216 -1.69 26.76 -24.39
CA ASN A 216 -2.56 27.61 -23.57
C ASN A 216 -2.07 27.79 -22.12
N LEU A 217 -1.15 26.94 -21.64
CA LEU A 217 -0.50 27.14 -20.34
C LEU A 217 0.55 28.26 -20.37
N GLY A 218 1.16 28.51 -21.54
CA GLY A 218 2.25 29.46 -21.73
C GLY A 218 3.50 29.08 -20.93
N THR A 219 4.10 30.07 -20.26
CA THR A 219 5.27 29.86 -19.41
C THR A 219 4.95 29.09 -18.13
N VAL A 220 5.61 27.95 -17.93
CA VAL A 220 5.43 27.06 -16.76
C VAL A 220 6.75 26.86 -16.01
N LYS A 221 6.70 27.03 -14.70
CA LYS A 221 7.81 26.92 -13.74
C LYS A 221 7.83 25.51 -13.17
N CYS A 222 8.92 24.77 -13.37
CA CYS A 222 9.13 23.47 -12.74
C CYS A 222 9.91 23.65 -11.43
N LYS A 223 9.40 23.08 -10.34
CA LYS A 223 10.14 22.84 -9.10
C LYS A 223 10.37 21.34 -8.95
N VAL A 224 11.57 20.95 -8.51
CA VAL A 224 11.86 19.57 -8.14
C VAL A 224 12.31 19.53 -6.69
N PHE A 225 11.63 18.74 -5.87
CA PHE A 225 11.84 18.59 -4.43
C PHE A 225 12.38 17.19 -4.15
N VAL A 226 13.40 17.07 -3.30
CA VAL A 226 13.88 15.79 -2.78
C VAL A 226 13.56 15.72 -1.29
N LEU A 227 12.89 14.64 -0.86
CA LEU A 227 12.59 14.42 0.55
C LEU A 227 13.76 13.73 1.26
N GLN A 228 14.02 14.19 2.49
CA GLN A 228 14.86 13.45 3.43
C GLN A 228 14.04 12.90 4.58
N ASP A 229 14.24 11.60 4.84
CA ASP A 229 13.58 10.84 5.90
C ASP A 229 14.29 11.14 7.23
N SER A 230 13.99 12.30 7.81
CA SER A 230 14.44 12.70 9.13
C SER A 230 13.90 11.70 10.17
N THR A 231 14.81 11.05 10.90
CA THR A 231 14.47 9.91 11.78
C THR A 231 13.72 10.29 13.05
N THR A 232 13.62 11.58 13.37
CA THR A 232 13.03 12.07 14.64
C THR A 232 12.00 13.18 14.49
N GLU A 233 11.91 13.87 13.35
CA GLU A 233 11.05 15.06 13.23
C GLU A 233 10.75 15.46 11.78
N ASN A 234 9.50 15.82 11.48
CA ASN A 234 9.01 16.52 10.27
C ASN A 234 9.86 16.39 8.99
N VAL A 235 9.38 15.61 8.02
CA VAL A 235 9.97 15.49 6.67
C VAL A 235 10.21 16.88 6.07
N LYS A 236 11.47 17.22 5.80
CA LYS A 236 11.91 18.53 5.28
C LYS A 236 12.32 18.42 3.81
N GLU A 237 11.91 19.42 3.03
CA GLU A 237 12.45 19.67 1.69
C GLU A 237 13.94 20.05 1.81
N HIS A 238 14.83 19.22 1.27
CA HIS A 238 16.27 19.52 1.32
C HIS A 238 16.74 20.40 0.15
N SER A 239 15.98 20.43 -0.95
CA SER A 239 16.28 21.31 -2.09
C SER A 239 15.08 21.47 -3.02
N SER A 240 14.68 22.72 -3.30
CA SER A 240 14.01 23.07 -4.55
C SER A 240 14.95 23.85 -5.47
N LYS A 241 15.30 23.24 -6.61
CA LYS A 241 15.78 23.98 -7.79
C LYS A 241 14.59 24.30 -8.69
N LYS A 242 14.70 25.38 -9.47
CA LYS A 242 13.61 25.95 -10.27
C LYS A 242 14.07 26.12 -11.72
N TRP A 243 13.31 25.57 -12.65
CA TRP A 243 13.48 25.77 -14.10
C TRP A 243 12.20 26.30 -14.73
N THR A 244 12.24 26.66 -16.00
CA THR A 244 11.09 27.22 -16.71
C THR A 244 11.09 26.74 -18.16
N VAL A 245 9.92 26.33 -18.63
CA VAL A 245 9.62 26.04 -20.04
C VAL A 245 8.56 27.02 -20.51
N ASP A 246 8.58 27.39 -21.79
CA ASP A 246 7.42 28.02 -22.42
C ASP A 246 6.83 27.09 -23.46
N PHE A 247 5.58 26.66 -23.24
CA PHE A 247 4.91 25.71 -24.11
C PHE A 247 4.46 26.32 -25.45
N GLN A 248 4.60 27.64 -25.64
CA GLN A 248 4.46 28.24 -26.97
C GLN A 248 5.65 27.89 -27.88
N GLU A 249 6.86 27.85 -27.30
CA GLU A 249 8.15 27.62 -27.98
C GLU A 249 8.61 26.16 -27.95
N SER A 250 8.46 25.45 -26.82
CA SER A 250 9.06 24.13 -26.60
C SER A 250 8.21 23.20 -25.73
N CYS A 251 8.11 21.93 -26.11
CA CYS A 251 7.59 20.85 -25.26
C CYS A 251 8.72 20.06 -24.55
N VAL A 252 9.93 20.64 -24.46
CA VAL A 252 11.11 20.06 -23.80
C VAL A 252 11.72 21.06 -22.82
N LEU A 253 11.93 20.60 -21.59
CA LEU A 253 12.57 21.33 -20.49
C LEU A 253 13.93 20.71 -20.18
N ASN A 254 15.01 21.42 -20.55
CA ASN A 254 16.38 21.03 -20.25
C ASN A 254 16.75 21.41 -18.80
N ILE A 255 17.19 20.43 -18.00
CA ILE A 255 17.55 20.61 -16.60
C ILE A 255 19.05 20.94 -16.53
N ASN A 256 19.40 22.20 -16.81
CA ASN A 256 20.78 22.70 -16.76
C ASN A 256 20.98 23.70 -15.60
N PRO A 257 22.06 23.57 -14.80
CA PRO A 257 22.88 22.37 -14.64
C PRO A 257 22.05 21.21 -14.04
N SER A 258 22.38 19.97 -14.42
CA SER A 258 21.67 18.75 -14.01
C SER A 258 21.43 18.65 -12.50
N LEU A 259 20.32 18.04 -12.11
CA LEU A 259 19.96 17.85 -10.70
C LEU A 259 20.22 16.42 -10.26
N SER A 260 21.24 16.21 -9.44
CA SER A 260 21.40 14.97 -8.69
C SER A 260 20.25 14.78 -7.68
N VAL A 261 19.60 13.62 -7.72
CA VAL A 261 18.44 13.23 -6.91
C VAL A 261 18.60 11.79 -6.40
N ALA A 262 17.98 11.48 -5.25
CA ALA A 262 17.99 10.17 -4.63
C ALA A 262 16.81 10.01 -3.66
N GLY A 263 16.28 8.79 -3.53
CA GLY A 263 15.07 8.52 -2.75
C GLY A 263 13.79 9.02 -3.42
N ASP A 264 12.91 9.65 -2.63
CA ASP A 264 11.59 10.16 -3.02
C ASP A 264 11.66 11.60 -3.55
N ILE A 265 11.06 11.83 -4.72
CA ILE A 265 11.17 13.07 -5.49
C ILE A 265 9.78 13.56 -5.92
N LYS A 266 9.46 14.82 -5.63
CA LYS A 266 8.30 15.54 -6.20
C LYS A 266 8.74 16.36 -7.41
N PHE A 267 7.99 16.28 -8.49
CA PHE A 267 8.06 17.23 -9.60
C PHE A 267 6.75 18.03 -9.61
N GLU A 268 6.83 19.35 -9.54
CA GLU A 268 5.68 20.27 -9.43
C GLU A 268 5.76 21.33 -10.51
N PHE A 269 4.62 21.64 -11.15
CA PHE A 269 4.56 22.55 -12.29
C PHE A 269 3.56 23.66 -12.01
N GLU A 270 4.05 24.89 -11.89
CA GLU A 270 3.27 26.10 -11.64
C GLU A 270 3.13 26.94 -12.90
N GLN A 271 1.95 27.50 -13.16
CA GLN A 271 1.79 28.49 -14.22
C GLN A 271 2.43 29.82 -13.77
N LYS A 272 3.35 30.38 -14.56
CA LYS A 272 4.12 31.58 -14.17
C LYS A 272 3.25 32.83 -13.98
N SER A 273 2.13 32.92 -14.69
CA SER A 273 1.20 34.06 -14.67
C SER A 273 0.27 34.11 -13.45
N SER A 274 0.00 32.96 -12.83
CA SER A 274 -0.96 32.84 -11.70
C SER A 274 -0.34 32.25 -10.43
N GLU A 275 0.93 31.82 -10.49
CA GLU A 275 1.67 31.04 -9.48
C GLU A 275 0.95 29.78 -8.99
N LYS A 276 -0.11 29.35 -9.69
CA LYS A 276 -0.92 28.18 -9.33
C LYS A 276 -0.26 26.90 -9.83
N VAL A 277 -0.13 25.91 -8.93
CA VAL A 277 0.23 24.54 -9.30
C VAL A 277 -0.82 23.98 -10.25
N ILE A 278 -0.39 23.60 -11.46
CA ILE A 278 -1.21 23.00 -12.52
C ILE A 278 -1.31 21.49 -12.27
N PHE A 279 -0.17 20.86 -11.99
CA PHE A 279 -0.03 19.44 -11.69
C PHE A 279 1.28 19.13 -10.97
N HIS A 280 1.35 17.94 -10.39
CA HIS A 280 2.59 17.37 -9.84
C HIS A 280 2.62 15.86 -10.03
N PHE A 281 3.75 15.23 -9.72
CA PHE A 281 3.87 13.79 -9.57
C PHE A 281 5.03 13.43 -8.67
N TRP A 282 4.95 12.25 -8.04
CA TRP A 282 5.99 11.67 -7.21
C TRP A 282 6.62 10.44 -7.85
N LEU A 283 7.95 10.35 -7.80
CA LEU A 283 8.74 9.19 -8.24
C LEU A 283 9.75 8.81 -7.14
N ASN A 284 10.18 7.54 -7.13
CA ASN A 284 11.28 7.10 -6.28
C ASN A 284 12.39 6.47 -7.13
N THR A 285 13.63 6.95 -6.93
CA THR A 285 14.83 6.54 -7.69
C THR A 285 15.11 5.05 -7.74
N PHE A 286 14.79 4.28 -6.70
CA PHE A 286 15.04 2.83 -6.67
C PHE A 286 14.25 2.08 -7.76
N PHE A 287 13.07 2.58 -8.11
CA PHE A 287 12.18 1.96 -9.09
C PHE A 287 12.38 2.49 -10.52
N VAL A 288 13.19 3.54 -10.72
CA VAL A 288 13.39 4.17 -12.03
C VAL A 288 13.89 3.15 -13.06
N GLN A 289 14.90 2.34 -12.73
CA GLN A 289 15.45 1.34 -13.66
C GLN A 289 14.40 0.31 -14.10
N ASN A 290 13.57 -0.16 -13.17
CA ASN A 290 12.57 -1.21 -13.43
C ASN A 290 11.27 -0.68 -14.07
N SER A 291 11.10 0.65 -14.17
CA SER A 291 9.90 1.30 -14.71
C SER A 291 10.19 2.28 -15.85
N SER A 292 11.40 2.23 -16.41
CA SER A 292 11.85 3.07 -17.54
C SER A 292 12.30 2.22 -18.71
N VAL A 293 12.31 2.81 -19.91
CA VAL A 293 13.16 2.31 -21.00
C VAL A 293 14.58 2.78 -20.70
N CYS A 294 15.52 1.86 -20.50
CA CYS A 294 16.91 2.19 -20.19
C CYS A 294 17.88 1.73 -21.28
N GLU A 295 18.84 2.60 -21.59
CA GLU A 295 19.94 2.41 -22.54
C GLU A 295 21.26 2.61 -21.80
N SER A 296 22.33 1.89 -22.20
CA SER A 296 23.65 2.08 -21.61
C SER A 296 24.77 1.85 -22.63
N ASP A 297 25.81 2.69 -22.54
CA ASP A 297 27.05 2.58 -23.30
C ASP A 297 28.15 1.77 -22.56
N GLY A 298 27.83 1.23 -21.37
CA GLY A 298 28.78 0.53 -20.49
C GLY A 298 29.45 1.43 -19.44
N THR A 299 29.22 2.74 -19.48
CA THR A 299 29.66 3.70 -18.44
C THR A 299 28.47 4.49 -17.87
N LEU A 300 27.64 5.02 -18.75
CA LEU A 300 26.45 5.80 -18.45
C LEU A 300 25.20 4.93 -18.60
N LEU A 301 24.22 5.11 -17.72
CA LEU A 301 22.90 4.53 -17.80
C LEU A 301 21.87 5.65 -18.01
N LYS A 302 21.23 5.67 -19.17
CA LYS A 302 20.14 6.60 -19.50
C LYS A 302 18.80 5.88 -19.31
N CYS A 303 17.95 6.35 -18.40
CA CYS A 303 16.63 5.77 -18.15
C CYS A 303 15.54 6.82 -18.41
N THR A 304 14.66 6.53 -19.38
CA THR A 304 13.51 7.37 -19.73
C THR A 304 12.26 6.86 -19.02
N TYR A 305 11.90 7.51 -17.90
CA TYR A 305 10.67 7.22 -17.17
C TYR A 305 9.50 7.94 -17.84
N THR A 306 8.43 7.24 -18.24
CA THR A 306 7.25 7.88 -18.86
C THR A 306 6.00 7.70 -18.02
N LEU A 307 5.32 8.81 -17.73
CA LEU A 307 4.02 8.88 -17.05
C LEU A 307 2.92 9.24 -18.06
N LYS A 308 1.82 8.48 -18.07
CA LYS A 308 0.61 8.78 -18.86
C LYS A 308 -0.29 9.82 -18.15
N LYS A 309 -1.27 10.38 -18.86
CA LYS A 309 -2.26 11.34 -18.32
C LYS A 309 -2.90 10.88 -17.00
N SER A 310 -3.29 9.60 -16.93
CA SER A 310 -3.90 8.97 -15.76
C SER A 310 -2.97 8.84 -14.55
N GLU A 311 -1.67 9.01 -14.74
CA GLU A 311 -0.63 8.80 -13.73
C GLU A 311 -0.15 10.11 -13.08
N ILE A 312 -0.65 11.27 -13.53
CA ILE A 312 -0.16 12.59 -13.10
C ILE A 312 -1.19 13.24 -12.17
N ASP A 313 -0.75 13.73 -11.01
CA ASP A 313 -1.63 14.32 -10.01
C ASP A 313 -2.21 15.65 -10.52
N GLY A 314 -3.50 15.90 -10.30
CA GLY A 314 -4.23 16.99 -10.96
C GLY A 314 -4.69 16.60 -12.37
N VAL A 315 -3.76 16.29 -13.29
CA VAL A 315 -4.07 16.00 -14.71
C VAL A 315 -5.03 14.82 -14.90
N HIS A 316 -4.94 13.77 -14.08
CA HIS A 316 -5.86 12.62 -14.10
C HIS A 316 -7.35 13.00 -13.86
N LYS A 317 -7.64 14.21 -13.34
CA LYS A 317 -9.01 14.70 -13.14
C LYS A 317 -9.63 15.27 -14.43
N ASP A 318 -8.85 15.62 -15.45
CA ASP A 318 -9.34 16.11 -16.75
C ASP A 318 -9.86 14.97 -17.65
N ARG A 319 -10.94 14.31 -17.20
CA ARG A 319 -11.64 13.23 -17.91
C ARG A 319 -12.41 13.69 -19.15
N LYS A 320 -12.42 14.99 -19.44
CA LYS A 320 -13.09 15.59 -20.62
C LYS A 320 -12.07 16.21 -21.61
N HIS A 321 -10.77 15.98 -21.38
CA HIS A 321 -9.67 16.36 -22.26
C HIS A 321 -9.66 17.84 -22.66
N LYS A 322 -10.09 18.70 -21.73
CA LYS A 322 -10.24 20.15 -21.93
C LYS A 322 -8.92 20.91 -21.86
N SER A 323 -7.96 20.38 -21.11
CA SER A 323 -6.67 21.04 -20.85
C SER A 323 -5.48 20.21 -21.28
N PHE A 324 -5.64 18.88 -21.35
CA PHE A 324 -4.61 17.95 -21.79
C PHE A 324 -5.25 16.91 -22.72
N SER A 325 -4.59 16.57 -23.83
CA SER A 325 -5.05 15.51 -24.75
C SER A 325 -5.09 14.14 -24.07
N GLU A 326 -5.76 13.15 -24.67
CA GLU A 326 -5.85 11.79 -24.12
C GLU A 326 -4.49 11.06 -24.07
N ASP A 327 -3.67 11.28 -25.10
CA ASP A 327 -2.31 10.78 -25.26
C ASP A 327 -1.25 11.62 -24.52
N PHE A 328 -1.66 12.56 -23.66
CA PHE A 328 -0.73 13.38 -22.90
C PHE A 328 0.14 12.51 -21.98
N LYS A 329 1.45 12.62 -22.14
CA LYS A 329 2.48 11.97 -21.32
C LYS A 329 3.59 12.95 -20.96
N ILE A 330 4.30 12.62 -19.89
CA ILE A 330 5.53 13.28 -19.47
C ILE A 330 6.63 12.23 -19.42
N SER A 331 7.76 12.50 -20.05
CA SER A 331 8.92 11.61 -20.09
C SER A 331 10.12 12.30 -19.46
N ILE A 332 10.71 11.70 -18.43
CA ILE A 332 11.83 12.23 -17.66
C ILE A 332 13.09 11.42 -18.00
N LEU A 333 14.13 12.10 -18.47
CA LEU A 333 15.44 11.49 -18.71
C LEU A 333 16.28 11.57 -17.43
N PHE A 334 16.55 10.39 -16.87
CA PHE A 334 17.49 10.20 -15.77
C PHE A 334 18.82 9.66 -16.32
N GLU A 335 19.94 10.20 -15.85
CA GLU A 335 21.29 9.71 -16.11
C GLU A 335 21.94 9.22 -14.80
N GLY A 336 22.34 7.95 -14.76
CA GLY A 336 23.02 7.33 -13.62
C GLY A 336 24.28 6.59 -14.06
N GLU A 337 25.05 6.09 -13.09
CA GLU A 337 26.17 5.20 -13.37
C GLU A 337 25.67 3.82 -13.78
N ALA A 338 26.39 3.15 -14.69
CA ALA A 338 26.07 1.78 -15.11
C ALA A 338 26.42 0.79 -13.99
N CYS A 339 25.46 0.53 -13.08
CA CYS A 339 25.61 -0.47 -12.02
C CYS A 339 25.69 -1.90 -12.58
N PHE A 340 26.92 -2.36 -12.86
CA PHE A 340 27.21 -3.77 -13.10
C PHE A 340 27.07 -4.58 -11.80
N ASN A 341 25.85 -5.01 -11.48
CA ASN A 341 25.64 -6.13 -10.56
C ASN A 341 26.05 -7.44 -11.28
N ASP A 342 27.35 -7.71 -11.32
CA ASP A 342 27.89 -8.94 -11.91
C ASP A 342 27.66 -10.15 -11.00
N GLU A 343 26.44 -10.71 -11.04
CA GLU A 343 26.19 -12.09 -10.64
C GLU A 343 24.88 -12.64 -11.24
N THR A 344 24.79 -12.80 -12.58
CA THR A 344 23.87 -13.78 -13.26
C THR A 344 24.02 -13.85 -14.80
N LYS A 345 25.22 -13.87 -15.39
CA LYS A 345 25.34 -14.18 -16.85
C LYS A 345 26.65 -14.81 -17.38
N SER A 346 27.21 -15.79 -16.67
CA SER A 346 28.36 -16.58 -17.18
C SER A 346 28.21 -18.10 -17.09
N LYS A 347 27.34 -18.67 -17.94
CA LYS A 347 27.47 -20.05 -18.47
C LYS A 347 27.00 -20.12 -19.93
N LYS A 348 27.79 -19.55 -20.85
CA LYS A 348 27.78 -20.00 -22.25
C LYS A 348 28.42 -21.39 -22.27
N GLN A 349 27.68 -22.42 -22.67
CA GLN A 349 28.29 -23.73 -22.95
C GLN A 349 29.27 -23.61 -24.13
N PRO A 350 30.47 -24.22 -24.06
CA PRO A 350 31.29 -24.40 -25.25
C PRO A 350 30.58 -25.33 -26.25
N LYS A 351 30.63 -25.00 -27.54
CA LYS A 351 30.38 -25.99 -28.60
C LYS A 351 31.64 -26.83 -28.76
N ALA A 352 31.54 -28.13 -28.50
CA ALA A 352 32.43 -29.15 -29.04
C ALA A 352 31.60 -30.05 -29.99
N ALA A 353 32.24 -30.70 -30.95
CA ALA A 353 31.56 -31.43 -32.03
C ALA A 353 32.21 -32.80 -32.28
N LEU A 354 31.38 -33.74 -32.74
CA LEU A 354 31.70 -35.15 -33.05
C LEU A 354 32.14 -35.97 -31.80
N GLU A 355 32.02 -37.31 -31.79
CA GLU A 355 31.86 -38.25 -32.91
C GLU A 355 30.85 -39.39 -32.61
N ASN A 356 30.73 -40.38 -33.50
CA ASN A 356 29.78 -41.52 -33.40
C ASN A 356 30.43 -42.79 -32.79
N GLN A 357 29.65 -43.89 -32.76
CA GLN A 357 29.99 -45.27 -32.33
C GLN A 357 29.78 -45.55 -30.82
N ASP A 358 29.19 -46.68 -30.39
CA ASP A 358 28.48 -47.70 -31.18
C ASP A 358 27.38 -48.46 -30.42
N ILE A 359 26.64 -49.29 -31.15
CA ILE A 359 25.49 -50.12 -30.76
C ILE A 359 25.86 -51.21 -29.71
N SER A 360 25.05 -51.39 -28.66
CA SER A 360 24.32 -52.66 -28.42
C SER A 360 23.30 -52.65 -27.28
N THR A 361 22.40 -53.64 -27.32
CA THR A 361 21.28 -53.90 -26.41
C THR A 361 21.69 -54.75 -25.21
N LYS A 362 21.00 -54.59 -24.06
CA LYS A 362 19.98 -55.57 -23.61
C LYS A 362 19.25 -55.17 -22.33
N ILE A 363 18.00 -55.64 -22.23
CA ILE A 363 17.19 -55.68 -21.00
C ILE A 363 17.50 -57.00 -20.29
N GLN A 364 17.63 -56.99 -18.97
CA GLN A 364 17.25 -58.17 -18.18
C GLN A 364 16.81 -57.79 -16.76
N TYR A 365 15.64 -58.32 -16.37
CA TYR A 365 15.25 -58.47 -14.96
C TYR A 365 15.68 -59.87 -14.50
N ASP A 366 16.21 -59.99 -13.29
CA ASP A 366 15.76 -60.95 -12.26
C ASP A 366 16.50 -60.65 -10.93
N THR A 367 15.90 -60.65 -9.73
CA THR A 367 15.32 -61.77 -8.95
C THR A 367 16.39 -62.87 -8.73
N THR A 368 16.80 -63.28 -7.52
CA THR A 368 16.00 -63.66 -6.34
C THR A 368 16.90 -63.90 -5.09
N THR A 369 16.29 -63.97 -3.91
CA THR A 369 16.64 -64.83 -2.72
C THR A 369 17.78 -64.50 -1.73
N ASN A 370 17.43 -64.78 -0.46
CA ASN A 370 18.28 -65.26 0.67
C ASN A 370 19.18 -64.24 1.40
N LEU A 371 19.34 -64.29 2.75
CA LEU A 371 18.75 -65.18 3.77
C LEU A 371 18.61 -64.48 5.17
N LYS A 372 17.70 -65.03 5.98
CA LYS A 372 17.35 -64.76 7.41
C LYS A 372 18.48 -64.22 8.33
N ASN A 373 18.11 -63.29 9.21
CA ASN A 373 18.04 -63.47 10.68
C ASN A 373 17.29 -62.25 11.29
N VAL A 374 16.35 -62.25 12.23
CA VAL A 374 15.68 -63.19 13.17
C VAL A 374 15.73 -62.58 14.59
N SER A 375 14.57 -62.09 15.05
CA SER A 375 14.18 -61.87 16.47
C SER A 375 14.84 -60.71 17.24
N THR A 376 14.30 -60.20 18.37
CA THR A 376 13.13 -60.60 19.19
C THR A 376 12.15 -59.44 19.46
N ALA A 377 10.96 -59.72 20.03
CA ALA A 377 9.95 -58.73 20.37
C ALA A 377 9.36 -58.93 21.79
N SER A 378 8.93 -57.85 22.44
CA SER A 378 8.05 -57.81 23.62
C SER A 378 7.24 -56.50 23.59
N LYS A 379 5.89 -56.42 23.60
CA LYS A 379 4.77 -57.06 24.33
C LYS A 379 4.33 -56.36 25.63
N ARG A 380 3.17 -55.68 25.54
CA ARG A 380 2.20 -55.30 26.61
C ARG A 380 2.69 -54.22 27.61
N LYS A 381 1.83 -53.39 28.23
CA LYS A 381 0.42 -53.58 28.65
C LYS A 381 -0.47 -52.32 28.49
N GLN A 382 -1.79 -52.53 28.43
CA GLN A 382 -2.83 -51.59 28.90
C GLN A 382 -3.30 -52.01 30.31
N PRO A 383 -4.08 -51.16 31.01
CA PRO A 383 -5.32 -51.69 31.59
C PRO A 383 -6.58 -50.79 31.45
N ASN A 384 -7.67 -51.49 31.11
CA ASN A 384 -9.10 -51.35 31.44
C ASN A 384 -9.54 -50.57 32.71
N ASN A 385 -10.83 -50.19 32.95
CA ASN A 385 -12.05 -49.94 32.13
C ASN A 385 -13.29 -49.61 33.05
N ILE A 386 -14.44 -49.20 32.47
CA ILE A 386 -15.87 -49.22 32.97
C ILE A 386 -16.37 -48.18 34.05
N PRO A 387 -17.70 -48.02 34.43
CA PRO A 387 -18.48 -46.79 34.09
C PRO A 387 -19.51 -46.24 35.16
N LEU A 388 -20.40 -45.29 34.77
CA LEU A 388 -21.89 -45.12 35.04
C LEU A 388 -22.30 -43.71 34.47
N ALA A 389 -23.45 -43.35 33.85
CA ALA A 389 -24.90 -43.52 34.08
C ALA A 389 -25.44 -42.79 35.35
N SER A 390 -26.48 -41.93 35.37
CA SER A 390 -27.49 -41.41 34.40
C SER A 390 -28.11 -40.07 34.95
N ASN A 391 -29.28 -39.45 34.64
CA ASN A 391 -30.50 -39.78 33.86
C ASN A 391 -31.43 -38.54 33.58
N LEU A 392 -32.32 -38.64 32.56
CA LEU A 392 -33.70 -38.09 32.36
C LEU A 392 -34.17 -36.61 32.63
N ASN A 393 -34.94 -36.10 31.63
CA ASN A 393 -36.19 -35.27 31.68
C ASN A 393 -36.15 -33.78 32.12
N ASN A 394 -37.00 -32.84 31.64
CA ASN A 394 -38.06 -32.83 30.59
C ASN A 394 -38.25 -31.40 29.98
N ASP A 395 -39.02 -31.29 28.89
CA ASP A 395 -39.95 -30.20 28.42
C ASP A 395 -39.79 -28.71 28.87
N SER A 396 -40.13 -27.68 28.08
CA SER A 396 -40.47 -27.52 26.64
C SER A 396 -40.61 -26.02 26.29
N THR A 397 -41.11 -25.69 25.08
CA THR A 397 -41.27 -24.34 24.47
C THR A 397 -39.98 -23.69 23.96
N GLY A 398 -40.08 -22.82 22.94
CA GLY A 398 -38.91 -22.22 22.29
C GLY A 398 -39.25 -21.05 21.37
N MET A 399 -38.21 -20.44 20.80
CA MET A 399 -38.25 -19.45 19.71
C MET A 399 -36.90 -19.49 18.94
N ASP A 400 -36.91 -19.06 17.68
CA ASP A 400 -35.75 -19.13 16.79
C ASP A 400 -34.54 -18.29 17.27
N LEU A 401 -33.40 -18.95 17.47
CA LEU A 401 -32.10 -18.30 17.65
C LEU A 401 -31.23 -18.47 16.41
N LYS A 402 -30.89 -17.35 15.78
CA LYS A 402 -30.01 -17.29 14.60
C LYS A 402 -28.59 -17.74 14.96
N LYS A 403 -27.94 -18.43 14.03
CA LYS A 403 -26.60 -19.03 14.19
C LYS A 403 -25.56 -18.01 14.70
N ILE A 404 -25.10 -18.19 15.93
CA ILE A 404 -23.83 -17.63 16.41
C ILE A 404 -22.73 -18.60 15.96
N HIS A 405 -21.81 -18.15 15.11
CA HIS A 405 -20.64 -18.96 14.72
C HIS A 405 -19.54 -18.87 15.79
N THR A 406 -19.67 -19.66 16.86
CA THR A 406 -18.59 -19.90 17.82
C THR A 406 -17.52 -20.81 17.21
N PHE A 407 -16.42 -20.22 16.73
CA PHE A 407 -15.24 -20.96 16.31
C PHE A 407 -14.41 -21.40 17.53
N LYS A 408 -13.96 -22.66 17.56
CA LYS A 408 -13.01 -23.15 18.58
C LYS A 408 -11.58 -23.04 18.01
N PRO A 409 -10.64 -22.38 18.71
CA PRO A 409 -9.26 -22.31 18.26
C PRO A 409 -8.58 -23.70 18.30
N PRO A 410 -7.71 -24.03 17.34
CA PRO A 410 -6.90 -25.25 17.39
C PRO A 410 -5.84 -25.16 18.49
N SER A 411 -5.66 -26.25 19.23
CA SER A 411 -4.68 -26.33 20.33
C SER A 411 -3.24 -26.39 19.80
N ILE A 412 -2.39 -25.43 20.17
CA ILE A 412 -0.95 -25.46 19.89
C ILE A 412 -0.18 -25.53 21.21
N THR A 413 0.63 -26.58 21.38
CA THR A 413 1.48 -26.81 22.56
C THR A 413 2.75 -25.97 22.55
N LYS A 414 3.13 -25.40 23.70
CA LYS A 414 4.35 -24.59 23.84
C LYS A 414 5.63 -25.44 23.83
N SER A 415 6.50 -25.19 22.86
CA SER A 415 7.93 -25.55 22.84
C SER A 415 8.62 -24.79 21.69
N ASN A 416 9.71 -24.03 21.84
CA ASN A 416 10.51 -23.69 23.02
C ASN A 416 10.90 -22.20 22.97
N LEU A 417 11.27 -21.60 24.11
CA LEU A 417 12.00 -20.33 24.14
C LEU A 417 13.49 -20.59 23.92
N THR A 418 14.16 -19.68 23.21
CA THR A 418 15.62 -19.49 23.32
C THR A 418 15.94 -18.00 23.14
N THR A 419 16.68 -17.42 24.08
CA THR A 419 17.03 -15.99 24.14
C THR A 419 18.42 -15.75 23.57
N TRP A 420 18.55 -14.87 22.57
CA TRP A 420 19.83 -14.35 22.09
C TRP A 420 19.71 -12.85 21.75
N GLU A 421 20.74 -12.09 22.10
CA GLU A 421 20.84 -10.64 21.87
C GLU A 421 21.72 -10.34 20.64
N ASN A 422 21.60 -9.10 20.13
CA ASN A 422 22.62 -8.36 19.36
C ASN A 422 23.33 -9.08 18.18
N GLY A 423 22.84 -8.85 16.96
CA GLY A 423 23.59 -9.14 15.73
C GLY A 423 22.88 -8.62 14.47
N GLU A 424 23.62 -7.98 13.57
CA GLU A 424 23.12 -7.61 12.23
C GLU A 424 23.02 -8.87 11.37
N ILE A 425 21.82 -9.24 10.89
CA ILE A 425 21.62 -10.40 10.02
C ILE A 425 20.70 -10.05 8.84
N ASN A 426 21.11 -10.49 7.65
CA ASN A 426 20.38 -10.31 6.40
C ASN A 426 19.07 -11.12 6.38
N ILE A 427 18.02 -10.57 5.75
CA ILE A 427 16.75 -11.28 5.57
C ILE A 427 16.85 -12.26 4.39
N THR A 428 17.28 -13.48 4.66
CA THR A 428 17.02 -14.63 3.77
C THR A 428 15.63 -15.16 4.09
N SER A 429 14.67 -14.97 3.18
CA SER A 429 13.30 -15.45 3.35
C SER A 429 13.22 -16.96 3.14
N ASP A 430 13.05 -17.73 4.22
CA ASP A 430 12.87 -19.18 4.15
C ASP A 430 11.67 -19.58 3.28
N THR A 431 11.92 -20.46 2.32
CA THR A 431 10.94 -20.86 1.31
C THR A 431 9.95 -21.89 1.84
N ARG A 432 8.65 -21.59 1.78
CA ARG A 432 7.62 -22.64 1.75
C ARG A 432 7.45 -23.14 0.32
N SER A 433 7.86 -24.38 0.09
CA SER A 433 7.74 -25.05 -1.21
C SER A 433 6.29 -25.37 -1.56
N ILE A 434 5.83 -24.88 -2.70
CA ILE A 434 4.69 -25.45 -3.43
C ILE A 434 5.07 -25.54 -4.90
N ASN A 435 5.50 -26.72 -5.33
CA ASN A 435 5.29 -27.13 -6.71
C ASN A 435 3.79 -27.45 -6.85
N ASP A 436 3.12 -26.93 -7.88
CA ASP A 436 3.03 -27.75 -9.09
C ASP A 436 2.63 -26.96 -10.34
N ASN A 437 2.87 -27.57 -11.50
CA ASN A 437 2.84 -26.92 -12.81
C ASN A 437 1.45 -26.49 -13.28
N LYS A 438 1.36 -25.26 -13.81
CA LYS A 438 0.55 -24.94 -15.00
C LYS A 438 1.05 -23.68 -15.69
N HIS A 439 1.44 -23.81 -16.96
CA HIS A 439 1.63 -22.66 -17.84
C HIS A 439 0.30 -21.90 -18.00
N ILE A 440 0.32 -20.59 -17.78
CA ILE A 440 -0.74 -19.67 -18.21
C ILE A 440 -0.06 -18.56 -19.02
N ASN A 441 -0.49 -18.41 -20.26
CA ASN A 441 0.05 -17.41 -21.19
C ASN A 441 -0.64 -16.06 -20.95
N TYR A 442 0.12 -14.99 -20.76
CA TYR A 442 -0.40 -13.65 -20.49
C TYR A 442 -0.76 -12.89 -21.78
N ASP A 443 -1.74 -13.43 -22.52
CA ASP A 443 -2.40 -12.75 -23.64
C ASP A 443 -3.90 -12.66 -23.38
N SER A 444 -4.35 -11.55 -22.79
CA SER A 444 -5.79 -11.27 -22.67
C SER A 444 -6.08 -9.76 -22.71
N TYR A 445 -6.45 -9.27 -23.88
CA TYR A 445 -7.11 -7.98 -24.04
C TYR A 445 -8.41 -7.95 -23.21
N ILE A 446 -8.65 -6.88 -22.45
CA ILE A 446 -9.98 -6.58 -21.89
C ILE A 446 -10.45 -5.22 -22.41
N THR A 447 -11.50 -5.26 -23.22
CA THR A 447 -12.27 -4.09 -23.63
C THR A 447 -13.11 -3.59 -22.46
N TYR A 448 -13.01 -2.29 -22.15
CA TYR A 448 -13.92 -1.67 -21.18
C TYR A 448 -15.35 -1.64 -21.74
N LYS A 449 -16.26 -2.39 -21.12
CA LYS A 449 -17.70 -2.13 -21.28
C LYS A 449 -18.05 -0.85 -20.52
N GLN A 450 -18.44 0.19 -21.26
CA GLN A 450 -19.04 1.38 -20.67
C GLN A 450 -20.41 1.04 -20.07
N SER A 451 -20.59 1.34 -18.78
CA SER A 451 -21.89 1.39 -18.12
C SER A 451 -22.06 2.76 -17.48
N SER A 452 -22.78 3.65 -18.16
CA SER A 452 -22.89 5.06 -17.77
C SER A 452 -23.67 5.26 -16.46
N PRO A 453 -23.07 5.86 -15.42
CA PRO A 453 -23.84 6.55 -14.37
C PRO A 453 -24.50 7.79 -14.98
N LYS A 454 -25.69 8.17 -14.50
CA LYS A 454 -26.36 9.40 -14.94
C LYS A 454 -25.65 10.64 -14.37
N ASP A 455 -25.79 11.76 -15.09
CA ASP A 455 -25.19 13.04 -14.79
C ASP A 455 -25.61 13.64 -13.45
N GLY A 456 -24.80 14.58 -12.91
CA GLY A 456 -25.33 15.60 -11.99
C GLY A 456 -24.64 15.82 -10.65
N GLU A 457 -23.34 15.55 -10.48
CA GLU A 457 -22.59 16.04 -9.31
C GLU A 457 -21.21 16.58 -9.69
N GLU A 458 -20.89 17.80 -9.24
CA GLU A 458 -19.57 18.41 -9.39
C GLU A 458 -18.65 17.98 -8.25
N ASP A 459 -17.48 17.43 -8.57
CA ASP A 459 -16.45 17.04 -7.59
C ASP A 459 -15.74 18.30 -7.02
N TRP A 460 -16.47 19.05 -6.17
CA TRP A 460 -15.92 20.11 -5.33
C TRP A 460 -14.96 19.48 -4.28
N GLU A 461 -13.69 19.33 -4.71
CA GLU A 461 -12.52 18.91 -3.91
C GLU A 461 -11.47 20.05 -3.79
N SER A 462 -11.76 21.28 -4.21
CA SER A 462 -10.87 22.44 -4.07
C SER A 462 -11.61 23.69 -3.58
N GLY A 463 -11.64 23.87 -2.26
CA GLY A 463 -12.31 25.01 -1.62
C GLY A 463 -12.21 24.96 -0.10
N GLU A 464 -11.07 25.43 0.43
CA GLU A 464 -10.79 25.93 1.80
C GLU A 464 -9.31 25.70 2.16
N SER A 465 -8.47 26.54 1.57
CA SER A 465 -7.12 26.84 2.07
C SER A 465 -6.98 28.36 2.13
N THR A 466 -7.78 28.96 3.00
CA THR A 466 -7.78 30.41 3.29
C THR A 466 -7.50 30.58 4.78
N ARG A 467 -6.57 31.50 5.09
CA ARG A 467 -6.15 31.78 6.46
C ARG A 467 -7.29 32.40 7.28
N LEU A 468 -7.38 32.00 8.55
CA LEU A 468 -7.35 32.93 9.69
C LEU A 468 -6.34 32.38 10.69
#